data_AF-X0S2Z3-F1
#
_entry.id   AF-X0S2Z3-F1
#
_cell.length_a   1.000
_cell.length_b   1.000
_cell.length_c   1.000
_cell.angle_alpha   90.00
_cell.angle_beta   90.00
_cell.angle_gamma   90.00
#
_symmetry.space_group_name_H-M   'P 1'
#
loop_
_entity.id
_entity.type
_entity.pdbx_description
1 polymer ?
#
loop_
_entity_poly.entity_id
_entity_poly.type
_entity_poly.pdbx_seq_one_letter_code
_entity_poly.pdbx_strand_id
1 'polypeptide(L)'
;MIGGLPGGQYKPLSPEGIKDIHNTSLRLLENVGMEVNCKEALDIFKEKGAEVNYDKHIVKIPCKMVEEAIDTAPSKVILYGREEKHNLVLEDKNVYFGTGGTVLNVLDWKNNQKRPSTLEDVAQFAKLVDALDNVHFYLLPLYPTELSQEAVDVNRFYAGISNTSKHVMGGIYDKEGLLETI
;
A
#
# COMPACT_ATOMS: atom_id res chain seq x y z
N MET A 1 9.77 17.48 12.72
CA MET A 1 9.47 16.55 13.83
C MET A 1 9.84 15.14 13.38
N ILE A 2 10.22 14.25 14.29
CA ILE A 2 10.48 12.84 13.95
C ILE A 2 9.11 12.14 13.85
N GLY A 3 8.86 11.44 12.73
CA GLY A 3 7.63 10.64 12.56
C GLY A 3 7.53 9.50 13.58
N GLY A 4 6.39 8.81 13.61
CA GLY A 4 6.18 7.71 14.55
C GLY A 4 5.62 8.16 15.91
N LEU A 5 4.76 9.18 15.89
CA LEU A 5 4.03 9.60 17.09
C LEU A 5 3.06 8.49 17.53
N PRO A 6 2.84 8.28 18.84
CA PRO A 6 1.98 7.22 19.35
C PRO A 6 0.49 7.50 19.08
N GLY A 7 -0.16 6.60 18.35
CA GLY A 7 -1.60 6.60 18.08
C GLY A 7 -2.43 5.75 19.06
N GLY A 8 -3.62 5.32 18.61
CA GLY A 8 -4.45 4.32 19.31
C GLY A 8 -5.16 4.79 20.59
N GLN A 9 -5.34 6.11 20.74
CA GLN A 9 -6.01 6.70 21.91
C GLN A 9 -7.53 6.52 21.87
N TYR A 10 -8.14 6.53 20.68
CA TYR A 10 -9.57 6.35 20.50
C TYR A 10 -9.92 4.87 20.31
N LYS A 11 -10.67 4.30 21.26
CA LYS A 11 -11.07 2.88 21.29
C LYS A 11 -12.60 2.76 21.42
N PRO A 12 -13.34 2.87 20.31
CA PRO A 12 -14.81 2.88 20.35
C PRO A 12 -15.45 1.50 20.56
N LEU A 13 -14.68 0.42 20.43
CA LEU A 13 -15.17 -0.96 20.54
C LEU A 13 -14.78 -1.58 21.88
N SER A 14 -15.69 -2.36 22.47
CA SER A 14 -15.37 -3.19 23.63
C SER A 14 -14.50 -4.40 23.23
N PRO A 15 -13.80 -5.03 24.19
CA PRO A 15 -13.07 -6.27 23.94
C PRO A 15 -13.95 -7.38 23.33
N GLU A 16 -15.19 -7.51 23.79
CA GLU A 16 -16.17 -8.46 23.27
C GLU A 16 -16.55 -8.12 21.83
N GLY A 17 -16.78 -6.85 21.52
CA GLY A 17 -17.09 -6.41 20.16
C GLY A 17 -15.95 -6.67 19.17
N ILE A 18 -14.70 -6.51 19.60
CA ILE A 18 -13.53 -6.88 18.79
C ILE A 18 -13.52 -8.39 18.50
N LYS A 19 -13.78 -9.22 19.52
CA LYS A 19 -13.84 -10.68 19.39
C LYS A 19 -14.96 -11.11 18.45
N ASP A 20 -16.12 -10.48 18.54
CA ASP A 20 -17.27 -10.77 17.68
C ASP A 20 -16.98 -10.43 16.21
N ILE A 21 -16.34 -9.29 15.94
CA ILE A 21 -15.90 -8.91 14.58
C ILE A 21 -14.89 -9.94 14.05
N HIS A 22 -13.88 -10.30 14.85
CA HIS A 22 -12.87 -11.28 14.44
C HIS A 22 -13.49 -12.63 14.08
N ASN A 23 -14.31 -13.20 14.98
CA ASN A 23 -14.99 -14.47 14.75
C ASN A 23 -15.93 -14.44 13.54
N THR A 24 -16.61 -13.31 13.32
CA THR A 24 -17.49 -13.16 12.16
C THR A 24 -16.69 -13.10 10.86
N SER A 25 -15.58 -12.37 10.83
CA SER A 25 -14.68 -12.31 9.67
C SER A 25 -14.11 -13.69 9.32
N LEU A 26 -13.66 -14.46 10.32
CA LEU A 26 -13.20 -15.84 10.13
C LEU A 26 -14.29 -16.73 9.52
N ARG A 27 -15.51 -16.67 10.06
CA ARG A 27 -16.66 -17.42 9.53
C ARG A 27 -17.01 -17.03 8.10
N LEU A 28 -16.88 -15.75 7.72
CA LEU A 28 -17.11 -15.30 6.35
C LEU A 28 -16.06 -15.88 5.40
N LEU A 29 -14.78 -15.81 5.75
CA LEU A 29 -13.71 -16.38 4.95
C LEU A 29 -13.84 -17.90 4.78
N GLU A 30 -14.27 -18.61 5.81
CA GLU A 30 -14.41 -20.07 5.78
C GLU A 30 -15.68 -20.54 5.05
N ASN A 31 -16.83 -19.88 5.25
CA ASN A 31 -18.10 -20.38 4.74
C ASN A 31 -18.55 -19.71 3.43
N VAL A 32 -18.24 -18.42 3.25
CA VAL A 32 -18.59 -17.65 2.06
C VAL A 32 -17.40 -17.63 1.08
N GLY A 33 -16.21 -17.35 1.60
CA GLY A 33 -14.99 -17.25 0.81
C GLY A 33 -14.82 -15.88 0.14
N MET A 34 -13.78 -15.80 -0.70
CA MET A 34 -13.38 -14.61 -1.45
C MET A 34 -13.10 -14.98 -2.90
N GLU A 35 -13.45 -14.10 -3.83
CA GLU A 35 -13.13 -14.26 -5.25
C GLU A 35 -11.64 -13.94 -5.51
N VAL A 36 -10.94 -14.82 -6.20
CA VAL A 36 -9.51 -14.72 -6.52
C VAL A 36 -9.31 -14.94 -8.02
N ASN A 37 -9.10 -13.85 -8.75
CA ASN A 37 -8.97 -13.82 -10.21
C ASN A 37 -7.52 -14.06 -10.70
N CYS A 38 -6.78 -14.91 -9.99
CA CYS A 38 -5.42 -15.30 -10.35
C CYS A 38 -5.24 -16.80 -10.15
N LYS A 39 -5.01 -17.53 -11.24
CA LYS A 39 -4.85 -18.99 -11.19
C LYS A 39 -3.71 -19.42 -10.26
N GLU A 40 -2.58 -18.71 -10.32
CA GLU A 40 -1.43 -19.00 -9.45
C GLU A 40 -1.80 -18.86 -7.97
N ALA A 41 -2.55 -17.81 -7.61
CA ALA A 41 -3.03 -17.64 -6.24
C ALA A 41 -4.04 -18.74 -5.83
N LEU A 42 -4.97 -19.12 -6.72
CA LEU A 42 -5.90 -20.23 -6.47
C LEU A 42 -5.15 -21.54 -6.17
N ASP A 43 -4.10 -21.83 -6.95
CA ASP A 43 -3.28 -23.03 -6.78
C ASP A 43 -2.52 -23.01 -5.45
N ILE A 44 -1.95 -21.87 -5.06
CA ILE A 44 -1.30 -21.69 -3.75
C ILE A 44 -2.29 -21.94 -2.61
N PHE A 45 -3.49 -21.37 -2.68
CA PHE A 45 -4.53 -21.60 -1.67
C PHE A 45 -4.92 -23.08 -1.58
N LYS A 46 -5.10 -23.74 -2.73
CA LYS A 46 -5.43 -25.16 -2.79
C LYS A 46 -4.33 -26.03 -2.17
N GLU A 47 -3.07 -25.75 -2.48
CA GLU A 47 -1.90 -26.46 -1.93
C GLU A 47 -1.82 -26.33 -0.41
N LYS A 48 -2.16 -25.15 0.13
CA LYS A 48 -2.19 -24.89 1.57
C LYS A 48 -3.46 -25.40 2.28
N GLY A 49 -4.35 -26.08 1.56
CA GLY A 49 -5.51 -26.76 2.14
C GLY A 49 -6.81 -25.97 2.15
N ALA A 50 -6.88 -24.83 1.45
CA ALA A 50 -8.14 -24.11 1.26
C ALA A 50 -9.09 -24.87 0.31
N GLU A 51 -10.40 -24.66 0.48
CA GLU A 51 -11.39 -25.13 -0.48
C GLU A 51 -11.45 -24.13 -1.64
N VAL A 52 -11.16 -24.59 -2.85
CA VAL A 52 -11.11 -23.76 -4.05
C VAL A 52 -12.11 -24.24 -5.08
N ASN A 53 -12.99 -23.34 -5.51
CA ASN A 53 -13.85 -23.52 -6.67
C ASN A 53 -13.24 -22.76 -7.85
N TYR A 54 -12.59 -23.50 -8.76
CA TYR A 54 -11.91 -22.92 -9.92
C TYR A 54 -12.87 -22.31 -10.95
N ASP A 55 -14.07 -22.86 -11.11
CA ASP A 55 -15.05 -22.34 -12.09
C ASP A 55 -15.57 -20.96 -11.65
N LYS A 56 -15.86 -20.81 -10.36
CA LYS A 56 -16.36 -19.56 -9.77
C LYS A 56 -15.25 -18.63 -9.27
N HIS A 57 -14.00 -19.08 -9.31
CA HIS A 57 -12.85 -18.37 -8.74
C HIS A 57 -12.99 -18.05 -7.25
N ILE A 58 -13.71 -18.89 -6.48
CA ILE A 58 -13.94 -18.66 -5.04
C ILE A 58 -12.99 -19.52 -4.20
N VAL A 59 -12.31 -18.89 -3.25
CA VAL A 59 -11.49 -19.53 -2.22
C VAL A 59 -12.18 -19.39 -0.87
N LYS A 60 -12.43 -20.51 -0.19
CA LYS A 60 -12.84 -20.55 1.21
C LYS A 60 -11.64 -20.93 2.08
N ILE A 61 -11.31 -20.06 3.03
CA ILE A 61 -10.08 -20.14 3.83
C ILE A 61 -10.45 -20.64 5.23
N PRO A 62 -9.95 -21.81 5.68
CA PRO A 62 -10.21 -22.32 7.01
C PRO A 62 -9.78 -21.33 8.10
N CYS A 63 -10.55 -21.23 9.19
CA CYS A 63 -10.26 -20.29 10.28
C CYS A 63 -8.81 -20.45 10.80
N LYS A 64 -8.40 -21.70 11.02
CA LYS A 64 -7.07 -22.06 11.50
C LYS A 64 -5.96 -21.58 10.56
N MET A 65 -6.17 -21.63 9.24
CA MET A 65 -5.20 -21.16 8.27
C MET A 65 -5.00 -19.64 8.35
N VAL A 66 -6.06 -18.88 8.62
CA VAL A 66 -5.98 -17.44 8.84
C VAL A 66 -5.21 -17.12 10.12
N GLU A 67 -5.52 -17.81 11.22
CA GLU A 67 -4.83 -17.63 12.51
C GLU A 67 -3.33 -17.96 12.40
N GLU A 68 -2.98 -19.10 11.79
CA GLU A 68 -1.59 -19.48 11.55
C GLU A 68 -0.85 -18.44 10.68
N ALA A 69 -1.52 -17.87 9.68
CA ALA A 69 -0.92 -16.81 8.85
C ALA A 69 -0.67 -15.53 9.66
N ILE A 70 -1.62 -15.13 10.53
CA ILE A 70 -1.46 -13.97 11.42
C ILE A 70 -0.29 -14.18 12.39
N ASP A 71 -0.15 -15.38 12.97
CA ASP A 71 0.93 -15.70 13.91
C ASP A 71 2.33 -15.62 13.27
N THR A 72 2.42 -15.86 11.96
CA THR A 72 3.68 -15.73 11.21
C THR A 72 4.00 -14.29 10.79
N ALA A 73 3.03 -13.37 10.87
CA ALA A 73 3.23 -11.99 10.44
C ALA A 73 4.18 -11.25 11.40
N PRO A 74 5.18 -10.51 10.89
CA PRO A 74 6.12 -9.80 11.74
C PRO A 74 5.42 -8.67 12.50
N SER A 75 5.70 -8.55 13.80
CA SER A 75 5.21 -7.43 14.63
C SER A 75 5.90 -6.09 14.32
N LYS A 76 6.97 -6.12 13.52
CA LYS A 76 7.79 -4.99 13.14
C LYS A 76 8.26 -5.10 11.70
N VAL A 77 8.05 -4.04 10.93
CA VAL A 77 8.60 -3.88 9.57
C VAL A 77 9.26 -2.51 9.48
N ILE A 78 10.40 -2.42 8.79
CA ILE A 78 11.07 -1.15 8.53
C ILE A 78 10.91 -0.82 7.05
N LEU A 79 10.32 0.34 6.75
CA LEU A 79 10.30 0.91 5.42
C LEU A 79 11.48 1.87 5.28
N TYR A 80 12.42 1.54 4.43
CA TYR A 80 13.68 2.29 4.31
C TYR A 80 13.51 3.54 3.44
N GLY A 81 14.00 4.67 3.94
CA GLY A 81 14.28 5.84 3.12
C GLY A 81 15.64 5.69 2.44
N ARG A 82 15.94 6.61 1.51
CA ARG A 82 17.29 6.72 0.95
C ARG A 82 18.31 7.19 1.98
N GLU A 83 17.87 7.96 2.97
CA GLU A 83 18.64 8.31 4.16
C GLU A 83 18.04 7.66 5.41
N GLU A 84 18.89 7.15 6.31
CA GLU A 84 18.45 6.43 7.52
C GLU A 84 17.49 7.25 8.41
N LYS A 85 17.66 8.57 8.43
CA LYS A 85 16.79 9.51 9.18
C LYS A 85 15.32 9.48 8.71
N HIS A 86 15.05 8.90 7.55
CA HIS A 86 13.72 8.76 6.96
C HIS A 86 13.21 7.31 6.96
N ASN A 87 13.87 6.40 7.66
CA ASN A 87 13.34 5.06 7.89
C ASN A 87 12.06 5.13 8.73
N LEU A 88 11.04 4.38 8.33
CA LEU A 88 9.79 4.27 9.06
C LEU A 88 9.75 2.92 9.78
N VAL A 89 9.71 2.96 11.11
CA VAL A 89 9.55 1.77 11.94
C VAL A 89 8.07 1.53 12.17
N LEU A 90 7.50 0.61 11.38
CA LEU A 90 6.11 0.15 11.51
C LEU A 90 6.05 -0.86 12.64
N GLU A 91 5.69 -0.38 13.83
CA GLU A 91 5.64 -1.16 15.06
C GLU A 91 4.58 -0.53 15.99
N ASP A 92 3.81 -1.39 16.68
CA ASP A 92 2.74 -1.01 17.61
C ASP A 92 1.82 0.10 17.06
N LYS A 93 1.92 1.32 17.60
CA LYS A 93 1.03 2.45 17.30
C LYS A 93 1.77 3.63 16.68
N ASN A 94 2.96 3.41 16.11
CA ASN A 94 3.70 4.47 15.44
C ASN A 94 2.90 5.00 14.23
N VAL A 95 2.61 6.30 14.23
CA VAL A 95 1.87 6.95 13.15
C VAL A 95 2.83 7.70 12.24
N TYR A 96 2.70 7.42 10.95
CA TYR A 96 3.38 8.15 9.87
C TYR A 96 2.34 8.68 8.90
N PHE A 97 2.47 9.95 8.55
CA PHE A 97 1.69 10.62 7.52
C PHE A 97 2.46 10.66 6.21
N GLY A 98 1.81 10.39 5.08
CA GLY A 98 2.40 10.46 3.76
C GLY A 98 1.37 10.88 2.73
N THR A 99 1.83 11.07 1.49
CA THR A 99 0.92 11.26 0.37
C THR A 99 0.12 9.99 0.07
N GLY A 100 -0.80 10.05 -0.90
CA GLY A 100 -1.52 8.87 -1.36
C GLY A 100 -2.36 9.14 -2.59
N GLY A 101 -3.01 8.08 -3.06
CA GLY A 101 -3.83 8.09 -4.27
C GLY A 101 -3.02 7.79 -5.53
N THR A 102 -3.60 8.12 -6.67
CA THR A 102 -2.94 8.19 -7.99
C THR A 102 -3.87 9.01 -8.88
N VAL A 103 -3.90 10.32 -8.65
CA VAL A 103 -4.80 11.21 -9.37
C VAL A 103 -4.26 11.49 -10.78
N LEU A 104 -5.18 11.65 -11.74
CA LEU A 104 -4.86 11.91 -13.16
C LEU A 104 -4.69 13.39 -13.49
N ASN A 105 -4.96 14.27 -12.53
CA ASN A 105 -4.97 15.71 -12.75
C ASN A 105 -4.38 16.42 -11.54
N VAL A 106 -3.72 17.55 -11.81
CA VAL A 106 -3.27 18.51 -10.80
C VAL A 106 -3.99 19.83 -10.98
N LEU A 107 -4.03 20.61 -9.90
CA LEU A 107 -4.37 22.02 -9.93
C LEU A 107 -3.08 22.81 -10.12
N ASP A 108 -2.95 23.52 -11.24
CA ASP A 108 -1.77 24.34 -11.51
C ASP A 108 -1.76 25.57 -10.60
N TRP A 109 -0.73 25.70 -9.77
CA TRP A 109 -0.63 26.76 -8.78
C TRP A 109 -0.46 28.16 -9.39
N LYS A 110 -0.06 28.28 -10.67
CA LYS A 110 0.16 29.58 -11.33
C LYS A 110 -1.13 30.22 -11.80
N ASN A 111 -2.06 29.42 -12.31
CA ASN A 111 -3.30 29.91 -12.93
C ASN A 111 -4.58 29.31 -12.31
N ASN A 112 -4.43 28.44 -11.32
CA ASN A 112 -5.51 27.74 -10.61
C ASN A 112 -6.42 26.91 -11.53
N GLN A 113 -5.86 26.38 -12.62
CA GLN A 113 -6.60 25.53 -13.56
C GLN A 113 -6.26 24.06 -13.38
N LYS A 114 -7.28 23.22 -13.51
CA LYS A 114 -7.10 21.77 -13.56
C LYS A 114 -6.44 21.38 -14.87
N ARG A 115 -5.38 20.59 -14.83
CA ARG A 115 -4.73 20.01 -16.00
C ARG A 115 -4.31 18.56 -15.74
N PRO A 116 -4.08 17.75 -16.79
CA PRO A 116 -3.49 16.43 -16.63
C PRO A 116 -2.14 16.50 -15.90
N SER A 117 -1.87 15.50 -15.06
CA SER A 117 -0.60 15.38 -14.36
C SER A 117 0.50 14.87 -15.27
N THR A 118 1.72 15.32 -15.00
CA THR A 118 2.94 14.95 -15.70
C THR A 118 3.95 14.26 -14.79
N LEU A 119 4.98 13.65 -15.39
CA LEU A 119 6.13 13.12 -14.68
C LEU A 119 6.90 14.22 -13.93
N GLU A 120 6.93 15.43 -14.49
CA GLU A 120 7.49 16.60 -13.80
C GLU A 120 6.68 16.92 -12.52
N ASP A 121 5.35 16.80 -12.56
CA ASP A 121 4.55 16.95 -11.34
C ASP A 121 4.90 15.88 -10.29
N VAL A 122 5.14 14.63 -10.71
CA VAL A 122 5.61 13.55 -9.80
C VAL A 122 6.93 13.95 -9.13
N ALA A 123 7.88 14.50 -9.88
CA ALA A 123 9.15 14.97 -9.33
C ALA A 123 8.97 16.18 -8.40
N GLN A 124 8.11 17.14 -8.76
CA GLN A 124 7.84 18.32 -7.93
C GLN A 124 7.15 17.97 -6.62
N PHE A 125 6.18 17.05 -6.63
CA PHE A 125 5.55 16.56 -5.41
C PHE A 125 6.52 15.79 -4.52
N ALA A 126 7.45 15.02 -5.10
CA ALA A 126 8.51 14.37 -4.32
C ALA A 126 9.38 15.42 -3.58
N LYS A 127 9.81 16.48 -4.26
CA LYS A 127 10.57 17.59 -3.64
C LYS A 127 9.78 18.29 -2.55
N LEU A 128 8.49 18.52 -2.78
CA LEU A 128 7.60 19.12 -1.79
C LEU A 128 7.51 18.23 -0.55
N VAL A 129 7.30 16.92 -0.74
CA VAL A 129 7.26 15.96 0.36
C VAL A 129 8.58 15.92 1.10
N ASP A 130 9.72 15.94 0.41
CA ASP A 130 11.04 15.99 1.02
C ASP A 130 11.20 17.17 1.99
N ALA A 131 10.78 18.36 1.56
CA ALA A 131 10.85 19.60 2.34
C ALA A 131 9.87 19.69 3.53
N LEU A 132 8.83 18.85 3.57
CA LEU A 132 7.79 18.91 4.61
C LEU A 132 8.11 18.00 5.81
N ASP A 133 8.40 18.60 6.96
CA ASP A 133 8.74 17.88 8.20
C ASP A 133 7.67 16.91 8.72
N ASN A 134 6.40 17.16 8.41
CA ASN A 134 5.27 16.37 8.89
C ASN A 134 4.75 15.36 7.87
N VAL A 135 5.41 15.25 6.71
CA VAL A 135 5.14 14.23 5.68
C VAL A 135 6.34 13.30 5.64
N HIS A 136 6.14 12.03 5.96
CA HIS A 136 7.19 11.08 6.33
C HIS A 136 7.54 10.11 5.21
N PHE A 137 6.62 9.83 4.29
CA PHE A 137 6.86 9.02 3.10
C PHE A 137 6.17 9.60 1.87
N TYR A 138 6.67 9.19 0.72
CA TYR A 138 6.15 9.54 -0.59
C TYR A 138 5.48 8.32 -1.23
N LEU A 139 4.17 8.16 -1.01
CA LEU A 139 3.36 7.27 -1.82
C LEU A 139 2.97 8.02 -3.09
N LEU A 140 3.47 7.54 -4.24
CA LEU A 140 3.36 8.16 -5.56
C LEU A 140 1.91 8.64 -5.86
N PRO A 141 1.61 9.95 -5.71
CA PRO A 141 0.22 10.41 -5.65
C PRO A 141 -0.37 10.74 -7.01
N LEU A 142 0.44 10.78 -8.07
CA LEU A 142 0.05 11.22 -9.41
C LEU A 142 0.31 10.14 -10.46
N TYR A 143 -0.54 10.11 -11.49
CA TYR A 143 -0.33 9.34 -12.72
C TYR A 143 0.19 10.27 -13.83
N PRO A 144 1.38 10.06 -14.41
CA PRO A 144 1.88 10.85 -15.53
C PRO A 144 1.12 10.45 -16.81
N THR A 145 0.16 11.26 -17.20
CA THR A 145 -0.79 10.96 -18.28
C THR A 145 -0.18 11.01 -19.68
N GLU A 146 1.01 11.59 -19.82
CA GLU A 146 1.76 11.72 -21.07
C GLU A 146 2.62 10.50 -21.42
N LEU A 147 2.75 9.53 -20.50
CA LEU A 147 3.51 8.31 -20.72
C LEU A 147 2.61 7.17 -21.19
N SER A 148 3.18 6.25 -21.99
CA SER A 148 2.53 4.96 -22.24
C SER A 148 2.55 4.12 -20.96
N GLN A 149 1.57 3.24 -20.78
CA GLN A 149 1.39 2.48 -19.54
C GLN A 149 2.67 1.74 -19.12
N GLU A 150 3.37 1.14 -20.08
CA GLU A 150 4.59 0.35 -19.87
C GLU A 150 5.75 1.21 -19.34
N ALA A 151 5.75 2.51 -19.64
CA ALA A 151 6.78 3.43 -19.18
C ALA A 151 6.43 4.07 -17.82
N VAL A 152 5.20 3.91 -17.34
CA VAL A 152 4.71 4.66 -16.17
C VAL A 152 5.45 4.28 -14.89
N ASP A 153 5.57 2.99 -14.59
CA ASP A 153 6.05 2.54 -13.28
C ASP A 153 7.53 2.88 -13.08
N VAL A 154 8.41 2.46 -13.99
CA VAL A 154 9.84 2.77 -13.92
C VAL A 154 10.13 4.27 -13.82
N ASN A 155 9.43 5.10 -14.61
CA ASN A 155 9.65 6.54 -14.60
C ASN A 155 9.10 7.20 -13.33
N ARG A 156 7.93 6.80 -12.83
CA ARG A 156 7.37 7.35 -11.58
C ARG A 156 8.24 7.02 -10.37
N PHE A 157 8.68 5.77 -10.25
CA PHE A 157 9.58 5.37 -9.18
C PHE A 157 10.92 6.10 -9.28
N TYR A 158 11.51 6.19 -10.48
CA TYR A 158 12.72 6.97 -10.71
C TYR A 158 12.54 8.45 -10.30
N ALA A 159 11.44 9.08 -10.73
CA ALA A 159 11.14 10.47 -10.40
C ALA A 159 10.94 10.65 -8.88
N GLY A 160 10.28 9.72 -8.19
CA GLY A 160 10.13 9.74 -6.75
C GLY A 160 11.47 9.60 -6.02
N ILE A 161 12.17 8.50 -6.26
CA ILE A 161 13.43 8.15 -5.57
C ILE A 161 14.53 9.19 -5.81
N SER A 162 14.58 9.77 -7.02
CA SER A 162 15.58 10.78 -7.35
C SER A 162 15.34 12.11 -6.62
N ASN A 163 14.09 12.42 -6.27
CA ASN A 163 13.67 13.76 -5.80
C ASN A 163 13.22 13.83 -4.33
N THR A 164 13.22 12.70 -3.61
CA THR A 164 13.12 12.71 -2.14
C THR A 164 14.12 11.72 -1.53
N SER A 165 14.53 11.99 -0.29
CA SER A 165 15.32 11.09 0.55
C SER A 165 14.43 10.19 1.42
N LYS A 166 13.11 10.44 1.45
CA LYS A 166 12.10 9.69 2.22
C LYS A 166 11.75 8.36 1.55
N HIS A 167 11.12 7.46 2.30
CA HIS A 167 10.63 6.19 1.75
C HIS A 167 9.65 6.46 0.59
N VAL A 168 9.84 5.76 -0.54
CA VAL A 168 8.98 5.85 -1.72
C VAL A 168 8.22 4.55 -1.87
N MET A 169 6.91 4.64 -2.08
CA MET A 169 6.05 3.49 -2.37
C MET A 169 5.04 3.85 -3.47
N GLY A 170 4.45 2.84 -4.11
CA GLY A 170 3.50 3.04 -5.19
C GLY A 170 2.78 1.74 -5.55
N GLY A 171 1.62 1.88 -6.18
CA GLY A 171 1.02 0.78 -6.92
C GLY A 171 1.75 0.56 -8.24
N ILE A 172 1.67 -0.67 -8.74
CA ILE A 172 2.23 -1.11 -10.01
C ILE A 172 1.07 -1.47 -10.95
N TYR A 173 1.22 -1.20 -12.25
CA TYR A 173 0.17 -1.46 -13.25
C TYR A 173 0.34 -2.76 -14.03
N ASP A 174 1.55 -3.28 -14.14
CA ASP A 174 1.82 -4.56 -14.80
C ASP A 174 3.00 -5.32 -14.14
N LYS A 175 3.16 -6.59 -14.51
CA LYS A 175 4.15 -7.47 -13.86
C LYS A 175 5.57 -7.06 -14.23
N GLU A 176 5.78 -6.61 -15.45
CA GLU A 176 7.06 -6.15 -15.96
C GLU A 176 7.54 -4.91 -15.20
N GLY A 177 6.67 -3.91 -15.01
CA GLY A 177 6.94 -2.71 -14.23
C GLY A 177 7.24 -3.00 -12.77
N LEU A 178 6.65 -4.05 -12.17
CA LEU A 178 7.05 -4.51 -10.83
C LEU A 178 8.52 -4.92 -10.81
N LEU A 179 8.94 -5.73 -11.80
CA LEU A 179 10.30 -6.26 -11.85
C LEU A 179 11.35 -5.18 -12.15
N GLU A 180 10.98 -4.13 -12.89
CA GLU A 180 11.87 -3.01 -13.19
C GLU A 180 12.03 -2.01 -12.03
N THR A 181 11.14 -2.06 -11.03
CA THR A 181 11.10 -1.10 -9.91
C THR A 181 11.64 -1.63 -8.58
N ILE A 182 11.96 -2.94 -8.51
CA ILE A 182 12.55 -3.62 -7.34
C ILE A 182 14.07 -3.72 -7.39
#